data_AF-A0A2D7LLI7-F1
#
_entry.id   AF-A0A2D7LLI7-F1
#
_cell.length_a   1.000
_cell.length_b   1.000
_cell.length_c   1.000
_cell.angle_alpha   90.00
_cell.angle_beta   90.00
_cell.angle_gamma   90.00
#
_symmetry.space_group_name_H-M   'P 1'
#
loop_
_entity.id
_entity.type
_entity.pdbx_description
1 polymer ?
#
loop_
_entity_poly.entity_id
_entity_poly.type
_entity_poly.pdbx_seq_one_letter_code
_entity_poly.pdbx_strand_id
1 'polypeptide(L)'
;MKNKTSNKKNFLSKLFIKIIRKFGYEVIDQSNLSLPSSNLSANDNLSKSGFKSITVPLGATKITNKINSLTIIIRSYTFGESNGNQVMLDQNKKRIFDAPKIEYTLRTINSIIKSCTLAKEYFKNLKIRIIITDDNSNE
;
A
#
# COMPACT_ATOMS: atom_id res chain seq x y z
N MET A 1 5.98 36.89 13.19
CA MET A 1 5.15 36.90 11.96
C MET A 1 5.74 35.93 10.94
N LYS A 2 5.03 34.85 10.57
CA LYS A 2 5.42 34.06 9.40
C LYS A 2 5.01 34.84 8.15
N ASN A 3 5.99 35.39 7.43
CA ASN A 3 5.75 36.08 6.16
C ASN A 3 5.13 35.10 5.17
N LYS A 4 3.83 35.24 4.91
CA LYS A 4 3.12 34.50 3.86
C LYS A 4 3.48 35.18 2.53
N THR A 5 4.59 34.77 1.92
CA THR A 5 4.95 35.21 0.57
C THR A 5 3.91 34.68 -0.39
N SER A 6 3.07 35.56 -0.93
CA SER A 6 2.15 35.21 -2.02
C SER A 6 2.96 35.07 -3.30
N ASN A 7 3.43 33.86 -3.59
CA ASN A 7 4.16 33.55 -4.81
C ASN A 7 3.22 33.63 -6.03
N LYS A 8 3.03 34.85 -6.58
CA LYS A 8 2.44 35.02 -7.91
C LYS A 8 3.35 34.30 -8.91
N LYS A 9 2.85 33.22 -9.51
CA LYS A 9 3.61 32.45 -10.51
C LYS A 9 3.76 33.25 -11.80
N ASN A 10 4.93 33.86 -11.98
CA ASN A 10 5.30 34.59 -13.19
C ASN A 10 5.29 33.69 -14.44
N PHE A 11 5.11 34.28 -15.62
CA PHE A 11 5.12 33.54 -16.90
C PHE A 11 6.41 32.72 -17.08
N LEU A 12 7.55 33.29 -16.68
CA LEU A 12 8.87 32.64 -16.73
C LEU A 12 8.93 31.38 -15.86
N SER A 13 8.36 31.40 -14.65
CA SER A 13 8.38 30.23 -13.78
C SER A 13 7.51 29.09 -14.31
N LYS A 14 6.36 29.42 -14.95
CA LYS A 14 5.55 28.42 -15.66
C LYS A 14 6.30 27.79 -16.84
N LEU A 15 7.07 28.58 -17.59
CA LEU A 15 7.89 28.09 -18.69
C LEU A 15 9.01 27.19 -18.16
N PHE A 16 9.69 27.60 -17.10
CA PHE A 16 10.77 26.84 -16.47
C PHE A 16 10.28 25.47 -15.96
N ILE A 17 9.13 25.43 -15.28
CA ILE A 17 8.51 24.18 -14.83
C ILE A 17 8.23 23.23 -16.02
N LYS A 18 7.77 23.76 -17.17
CA LYS A 18 7.55 22.95 -18.37
C LYS A 18 8.85 22.38 -18.93
N ILE A 19 9.93 23.16 -18.92
CA ILE A 19 11.26 22.72 -19.40
C ILE A 19 11.80 21.60 -18.50
N ILE A 20 11.80 21.80 -17.17
CA ILE A 20 12.26 20.79 -16.20
C ILE A 20 11.51 19.46 -16.38
N ARG A 21 10.20 19.52 -16.63
CA ARG A 21 9.39 18.32 -16.90
C ARG A 21 9.73 17.62 -18.20
N LYS A 22 10.15 18.36 -19.23
CA LYS A 22 10.64 17.75 -20.48
C LYS A 22 11.89 16.91 -20.24
N PHE A 23 12.69 17.26 -19.23
CA PHE A 23 13.84 16.48 -18.76
C PHE A 23 13.48 15.37 -17.76
N GLY A 24 12.20 15.18 -17.42
CA GLY A 24 11.73 14.09 -16.55
C GLY A 24 11.74 14.39 -15.05
N TYR A 25 12.05 15.63 -14.65
CA TYR A 25 12.02 16.06 -13.26
C TYR A 25 10.68 16.74 -12.92
N GLU A 26 10.28 16.64 -11.65
CA GLU A 26 9.12 17.35 -11.11
C GLU A 26 9.60 18.42 -10.13
N VAL A 27 8.91 19.57 -10.10
CA VAL A 27 9.24 20.68 -9.19
C VAL A 27 8.30 20.61 -7.99
N ILE A 28 8.83 20.79 -6.78
CA ILE A 28 8.04 20.90 -5.55
C ILE A 28 8.19 22.32 -5.03
N ASP A 29 7.07 22.98 -4.72
CA ASP A 29 7.10 24.28 -4.05
C ASP A 29 7.47 24.09 -2.58
N GLN A 30 8.66 24.54 -2.18
CA GLN A 30 9.15 24.37 -0.80
C GLN A 30 8.27 25.07 0.25
N SER A 31 7.52 26.11 -0.13
CA SER A 31 6.70 26.87 0.84
C SER A 31 5.48 26.09 1.34
N ASN A 32 4.85 25.32 0.45
CA ASN A 32 3.61 24.59 0.73
C ASN A 32 3.73 23.09 0.45
N LEU A 33 4.92 22.62 0.07
CA LEU A 33 5.21 21.27 -0.42
C LEU A 33 4.24 20.81 -1.52
N SER A 34 3.68 21.73 -2.30
CA SER A 34 2.70 21.41 -3.34
C SER A 34 3.38 21.20 -4.68
N LEU A 35 2.84 20.28 -5.48
CA LEU A 35 3.27 20.13 -6.86
C LEU A 35 2.62 21.25 -7.68
N PRO A 36 3.38 22.12 -8.37
CA PRO A 36 2.82 23.18 -9.20
C PRO A 36 1.94 22.69 -10.35
N SER A 37 2.08 21.42 -10.72
CA SER A 37 1.52 20.78 -11.92
C SER A 37 0.29 19.90 -11.64
N SER A 38 0.09 19.50 -10.39
CA SER A 38 -1.05 18.70 -9.92
C SER A 38 -1.56 19.34 -8.64
N ASN A 39 -2.87 19.37 -8.41
CA ASN A 39 -3.44 19.84 -7.14
C ASN A 39 -3.15 18.88 -5.95
N LEU A 40 -2.00 18.20 -5.97
CA LEU A 40 -1.51 17.27 -4.97
C LEU A 40 -0.40 17.93 -4.15
N SER A 41 -0.44 17.70 -2.85
CA SER A 41 0.67 17.93 -1.93
C SER A 41 1.72 16.82 -2.07
N ALA A 42 2.97 17.11 -1.74
CA ALA A 42 4.05 16.11 -1.69
C ALA A 42 3.78 15.01 -0.65
N ASN A 43 2.90 15.28 0.33
CA ASN A 43 2.44 14.29 1.29
C ASN A 43 1.28 13.43 0.76
N ASP A 44 0.67 13.79 -0.37
CA ASP A 44 -0.38 13.00 -0.98
C ASP A 44 0.21 11.82 -1.75
N ASN A 45 -0.65 10.88 -2.13
CA ASN A 45 -0.24 9.81 -3.03
C ASN A 45 -0.03 10.37 -4.45
N LEU A 46 1.23 10.61 -4.81
CA LEU A 46 1.64 11.10 -6.12
C LEU A 46 1.59 10.01 -7.22
N SER A 47 1.45 8.74 -6.82
CA SER A 47 1.45 7.61 -7.74
C SER A 47 0.07 7.42 -8.39
N LYS A 48 0.07 6.92 -9.63
CA LYS A 48 -1.15 6.44 -10.29
C LYS A 48 -1.12 4.92 -10.38
N SER A 49 -1.98 4.26 -9.61
CA SER A 49 -2.12 2.81 -9.54
C SER A 49 -2.12 2.15 -10.92
N GLY A 50 -1.22 1.18 -11.11
CA GLY A 50 -1.09 0.41 -12.36
C GLY A 50 -0.48 1.16 -13.56
N PHE A 51 0.00 2.39 -13.37
CA PHE A 51 0.61 3.19 -14.45
C PHE A 51 2.00 3.73 -14.10
N LYS A 52 2.13 4.46 -13.00
CA LYS A 52 3.40 5.02 -12.55
C LYS A 52 3.44 5.16 -11.04
N SER A 53 4.58 4.86 -10.45
CA SER A 53 4.88 5.19 -9.07
C SER A 53 5.70 6.47 -9.03
N ILE A 54 5.36 7.38 -8.13
CA ILE A 54 6.14 8.59 -7.86
C ILE A 54 6.50 8.57 -6.38
N THR A 55 7.79 8.60 -6.09
CA THR A 55 8.32 8.63 -4.73
C THR A 55 9.27 9.80 -4.63
N VAL A 56 9.08 10.65 -3.62
CA VAL A 56 9.99 11.76 -3.35
C VAL A 56 11.11 11.25 -2.44
N PRO A 57 12.41 11.49 -2.74
CA PRO A 57 12.97 12.22 -3.88
C PRO A 57 13.31 11.35 -5.10
N LEU A 58 13.07 10.04 -5.04
CA LEU A 58 13.50 9.03 -6.03
C LEU A 58 12.97 9.24 -7.46
N GLY A 59 11.93 10.04 -7.64
CA GLY A 59 11.35 10.39 -8.94
C GLY A 59 10.21 9.49 -9.37
N ALA A 60 9.92 9.48 -10.67
CA ALA A 60 8.82 8.73 -11.26
C ALA A 60 9.31 7.46 -11.95
N THR A 61 8.77 6.31 -11.52
CA THR A 61 9.01 5.00 -12.16
C THR A 61 7.77 4.57 -12.91
N LYS A 62 7.90 4.31 -14.22
CA LYS A 62 6.80 3.78 -15.04
C LYS A 62 6.61 2.29 -14.75
N ILE A 63 5.37 1.87 -14.52
CA ILE A 63 5.06 0.45 -14.38
C ILE A 63 4.97 -0.16 -15.77
N THR A 64 5.94 -0.99 -16.13
CA THR A 64 6.03 -1.70 -17.41
C THR A 64 5.27 -3.02 -17.38
N ASN A 65 5.37 -3.75 -16.26
CA ASN A 65 4.74 -5.05 -16.07
C ASN A 65 3.42 -4.91 -15.32
N LYS A 66 2.31 -4.97 -16.06
CA LYS A 66 0.97 -4.94 -15.47
C LYS A 66 0.61 -6.32 -14.94
N ILE A 67 0.26 -6.38 -13.65
CA ILE A 67 -0.24 -7.60 -13.01
C ILE A 67 -1.74 -7.73 -13.28
N ASN A 68 -2.14 -8.83 -13.91
CA ASN A 68 -3.53 -9.10 -14.24
C ASN A 68 -4.24 -9.94 -13.15
N SER A 69 -3.48 -10.64 -12.31
CA SER A 69 -4.03 -11.48 -11.24
C SER A 69 -3.10 -11.61 -10.05
N LEU A 70 -3.68 -11.70 -8.85
CA LEU A 70 -3.01 -11.98 -7.59
C LEU A 70 -3.71 -13.17 -6.93
N THR A 71 -2.96 -14.23 -6.62
CA THR A 71 -3.47 -15.35 -5.80
C THR A 71 -2.83 -15.28 -4.42
N ILE A 72 -3.66 -15.25 -3.39
CA ILE A 72 -3.25 -15.26 -1.98
C ILE A 72 -3.62 -16.62 -1.42
N ILE A 73 -2.64 -17.34 -0.88
CA ILE A 73 -2.84 -18.65 -0.25
C ILE A 73 -2.64 -18.47 1.25
N ILE A 74 -3.69 -18.73 2.02
CA ILE A 74 -3.68 -18.70 3.48
C ILE A 74 -3.77 -20.16 3.94
N ARG A 75 -2.73 -20.63 4.61
CA ARG A 75 -2.75 -21.95 5.25
C ARG A 75 -2.81 -21.76 6.77
N SER A 76 -3.85 -22.29 7.41
CA SER A 76 -4.05 -22.22 8.86
C SER A 76 -3.91 -23.59 9.49
N TYR A 77 -3.54 -23.59 10.77
CA TYR A 77 -3.58 -24.74 11.66
C TYR A 77 -3.89 -24.23 13.07
N THR A 78 -4.86 -24.82 13.77
CA THR A 78 -5.21 -24.42 15.15
C THR A 78 -5.10 -25.57 16.16
N PHE A 79 -4.92 -26.81 15.71
CA PHE A 79 -4.95 -28.02 16.55
C PHE A 79 -3.85 -28.16 17.61
N GLY A 80 -2.74 -27.41 17.49
CA GLY A 80 -1.68 -27.41 18.50
C GLY A 80 -2.16 -26.92 19.88
N GLU A 81 -3.35 -26.33 19.97
CA GLU A 81 -3.95 -25.93 21.25
C GLU A 81 -4.81 -27.02 21.88
N SER A 82 -5.51 -27.82 21.08
CA SER A 82 -6.48 -28.81 21.57
C SER A 82 -5.83 -30.17 21.92
N ASN A 83 -4.72 -30.52 21.28
CA ASN A 83 -4.14 -31.87 21.37
C ASN A 83 -2.91 -31.97 22.29
N GLY A 84 -2.52 -30.91 23.00
CA GLY A 84 -1.34 -30.89 23.87
C GLY A 84 0.02 -31.06 23.17
N ASN A 85 0.01 -31.34 21.85
CA ASN A 85 1.18 -31.50 21.02
C ASN A 85 1.57 -30.15 20.42
N GLN A 86 2.69 -29.58 20.90
CA GLN A 86 3.34 -28.45 20.25
C GLN A 86 3.70 -28.85 18.82
N VAL A 87 3.13 -28.13 17.85
CA VAL A 87 3.51 -28.31 16.45
C VAL A 87 4.85 -27.62 16.20
N MET A 88 5.63 -28.07 15.22
CA MET A 88 6.97 -27.49 14.91
C MET A 88 6.96 -25.96 14.69
N LEU A 89 5.80 -25.38 14.38
CA LEU A 89 5.62 -23.95 14.11
C LEU A 89 5.15 -23.14 15.34
N ASP A 90 4.89 -23.80 16.47
CA ASP A 90 4.42 -23.16 17.68
C ASP A 90 5.51 -22.30 18.33
N GLN A 91 5.13 -21.08 18.69
CA GLN A 91 6.03 -20.10 19.29
C GLN A 91 5.94 -20.17 20.82
N ASN A 92 7.08 -20.10 21.49
CA ASN A 92 7.17 -20.04 22.96
C ASN A 92 6.75 -18.68 23.55
N LYS A 93 6.31 -17.73 22.72
CA LYS A 93 5.88 -16.39 23.15
C LYS A 93 4.37 -16.37 23.38
N LYS A 94 3.95 -15.69 24.45
CA LYS A 94 2.53 -15.34 24.65
C LYS A 94 2.02 -14.50 23.49
N ARG A 95 0.76 -14.70 23.12
CA ARG A 95 0.12 -13.89 22.08
C ARG A 95 -0.27 -12.54 22.65
N ILE A 96 -0.31 -11.54 21.80
CA ILE A 96 -0.53 -10.14 22.19
C ILE A 96 -1.87 -9.93 22.92
N PHE A 97 -2.88 -10.78 22.66
CA PHE A 97 -4.23 -10.67 23.24
C PHE A 97 -4.63 -11.92 24.04
N ASP A 98 -3.71 -12.86 24.28
CA ASP A 98 -3.97 -14.12 24.99
C ASP A 98 -5.22 -14.89 24.50
N ALA A 99 -5.58 -14.72 23.24
CA ALA A 99 -6.72 -15.39 22.61
C ALA A 99 -6.33 -16.73 21.94
N PRO A 100 -7.32 -17.61 21.67
CA PRO A 100 -7.09 -18.84 20.92
C PRO A 100 -6.55 -18.59 19.50
N LYS A 101 -5.75 -19.52 18.95
CA LYS A 101 -5.17 -19.40 17.58
C LYS A 101 -6.24 -19.14 16.52
N ILE A 102 -7.40 -19.79 16.63
CA ILE A 102 -8.51 -19.64 15.68
C ILE A 102 -8.97 -18.19 15.55
N GLU A 103 -8.98 -17.43 16.65
CA GLU A 103 -9.39 -16.03 16.62
C GLU A 103 -8.44 -15.16 15.78
N TYR A 104 -7.13 -15.38 15.91
CA TYR A 104 -6.12 -14.69 15.10
C TYR A 104 -6.21 -15.07 13.63
N THR A 105 -6.45 -16.35 13.32
CA THR A 105 -6.63 -16.84 11.95
C THR A 105 -7.82 -16.14 11.29
N LEU A 106 -8.98 -16.12 11.95
CA LEU A 106 -10.19 -15.46 11.43
C LEU A 106 -10.01 -13.95 11.28
N ARG A 107 -9.39 -13.28 12.27
CA ARG A 107 -9.05 -11.84 12.18
C ARG A 107 -8.14 -11.55 10.99
N THR A 108 -7.13 -12.40 10.75
CA THR A 108 -6.22 -12.30 9.62
C THR A 108 -6.95 -12.43 8.30
N ILE A 109 -7.78 -13.48 8.15
CA ILE A 109 -8.58 -13.71 6.93
C ILE A 109 -9.49 -12.51 6.66
N ASN A 110 -10.22 -12.04 7.66
CA ASN A 110 -11.11 -10.88 7.53
C ASN A 110 -10.33 -9.61 7.13
N SER A 111 -9.17 -9.38 7.73
CA SER A 111 -8.31 -8.24 7.37
C SER A 111 -7.85 -8.33 5.92
N ILE A 112 -7.42 -9.51 5.46
CA ILE A 112 -6.98 -9.71 4.08
C ILE A 112 -8.13 -9.48 3.10
N ILE A 113 -9.33 -10.00 3.40
CA ILE A 113 -10.53 -9.76 2.59
C ILE A 113 -10.81 -8.26 2.47
N LYS A 114 -10.81 -7.53 3.59
CA LYS A 114 -11.01 -6.07 3.60
C LYS A 114 -9.95 -5.34 2.77
N SER A 115 -8.68 -5.69 2.93
CA SER A 115 -7.59 -5.13 2.13
C SER A 115 -7.75 -5.42 0.63
N CYS A 116 -8.20 -6.64 0.27
CA CYS A 116 -8.46 -6.99 -1.13
C CYS A 116 -9.64 -6.20 -1.72
N THR A 117 -10.69 -5.97 -0.93
CA THR A 117 -11.84 -5.14 -1.33
C THR A 117 -11.39 -3.70 -1.59
N LEU A 118 -10.64 -3.10 -0.67
CA LEU A 118 -10.06 -1.76 -0.87
C LEU A 118 -9.13 -1.71 -2.08
N ALA A 119 -8.29 -2.73 -2.27
CA ALA A 119 -7.39 -2.80 -3.42
C ALA A 119 -8.16 -2.78 -4.76
N LYS A 120 -9.34 -3.41 -4.83
CA LYS A 120 -10.18 -3.39 -6.05
C LYS A 120 -10.70 -2.01 -6.41
N GLU A 121 -10.81 -1.07 -5.47
CA GLU A 121 -11.19 0.32 -5.76
C GLU A 121 -10.12 1.02 -6.62
N TYR A 122 -8.84 0.71 -6.36
CA TYR A 122 -7.70 1.27 -7.08
C TYR A 122 -7.28 0.44 -8.31
N PHE A 123 -7.46 -0.89 -8.25
CA PHE A 123 -7.00 -1.84 -9.27
C PHE A 123 -8.20 -2.61 -9.87
N LYS A 124 -9.10 -1.88 -10.56
CA LYS A 124 -10.36 -2.43 -11.10
C LYS A 124 -10.20 -3.68 -11.98
N ASN A 125 -9.08 -3.81 -12.67
CA ASN A 125 -8.83 -4.92 -13.60
C ASN A 125 -8.05 -6.09 -12.97
N LEU A 126 -7.64 -5.98 -11.69
CA LEU A 126 -6.87 -7.01 -11.02
C LEU A 126 -7.77 -8.15 -10.53
N LYS A 127 -7.52 -9.37 -11.01
CA LYS A 127 -8.21 -10.57 -10.53
C LYS A 127 -7.56 -11.07 -9.24
N ILE A 128 -8.23 -10.88 -8.10
CA ILE A 128 -7.75 -11.38 -6.80
C ILE A 128 -8.45 -12.71 -6.49
N ARG A 129 -7.66 -13.76 -6.21
CA ARG A 129 -8.12 -15.06 -5.74
C ARG A 129 -7.55 -15.30 -4.35
N ILE A 130 -8.39 -15.69 -3.40
CA ILE A 130 -7.96 -16.12 -2.07
C ILE A 130 -8.26 -17.61 -1.96
N ILE A 131 -7.25 -18.40 -1.59
CA ILE A 131 -7.35 -19.83 -1.33
C ILE A 131 -7.04 -20.00 0.16
N ILE A 132 -7.99 -20.55 0.89
CA ILE A 132 -7.85 -20.83 2.32
C ILE A 132 -7.80 -22.34 2.47
N THR A 133 -6.74 -22.84 3.08
CA THR A 133 -6.61 -24.27 3.43
C THR A 133 -6.40 -24.37 4.91
N ASP A 134 -7.19 -25.20 5.57
CA ASP A 134 -6.98 -25.53 6.96
C ASP A 134 -6.30 -26.89 7.08
N ASP A 135 -5.36 -27.01 8.01
CA ASP A 135 -4.66 -28.24 8.33
C ASP A 135 -5.07 -28.72 9.70
N ASN A 136 -5.98 -29.70 9.71
CA ASN A 136 -6.35 -30.51 10.86
C ASN A 136 -6.86 -29.72 12.07
N SER A 137 -7.48 -28.55 11.90
CA SER A 137 -8.08 -27.82 13.01
C SER A 137 -9.27 -28.58 13.59
N ASN A 138 -9.36 -28.60 14.93
CA ASN A 138 -10.43 -29.29 15.66
C ASN A 138 -11.66 -28.39 15.91
N GLU A 139 -11.60 -27.12 15.51
CA GLU A 139 -12.63 -26.09 15.66
C GLU A 139 -12.84 -25.32 14.35
#